data_AF-A0A942VY71-F1
#
_entry.id   AF-A0A942VY71-F1
#
_cell.length_a   1.000
_cell.length_b   1.000
_cell.length_c   1.000
_cell.angle_alpha   90.00
_cell.angle_beta   90.00
_cell.angle_gamma   90.00
#
_symmetry.space_group_name_H-M   'P 1'
#
loop_
_entity.id
_entity.type
_entity.pdbx_description
1 polymer ?
#
loop_
_entity_poly.entity_id
_entity_poly.type
_entity_poly.pdbx_seq_one_letter_code
_entity_poly.pdbx_strand_id
1 'polypeptide(L)' 'MDLLSKIKEVANSSEFIETKNYYFQTHLCSNDNVKVMLDYTLSNDKDDNILRFGICPKCGRCFYHKDYESKGF' A
#
# COMPACT_ATOMS: atom_id res chain seq x y z
N MET A 1 -14.53 8.83 2.37
CA MET A 1 -14.15 7.76 1.42
C MET A 1 -14.14 6.45 2.18
N ASP A 2 -14.98 5.50 1.78
CA ASP A 2 -15.16 4.21 2.44
C ASP A 2 -13.95 3.28 2.25
N LEU A 3 -13.54 2.62 3.33
CA LEU A 3 -12.50 1.57 3.35
C LEU A 3 -12.83 0.44 2.35
N LEU A 4 -14.12 0.09 2.23
CA LEU A 4 -14.65 -0.90 1.29
C LEU A 4 -14.40 -0.54 -0.18
N SER A 5 -14.50 0.74 -0.53
CA SER A 5 -14.26 1.19 -1.91
C SER A 5 -12.78 1.08 -2.26
N LYS A 6 -11.88 1.45 -1.34
CA LYS A 6 -10.43 1.26 -1.54
C LYS A 6 -10.04 -0.22 -1.63
N ILE A 7 -10.61 -1.09 -0.80
CA ILE A 7 -10.32 -2.53 -0.87
C ILE A 7 -10.76 -3.11 -2.22
N LYS A 8 -11.91 -2.66 -2.76
CA LYS A 8 -12.33 -3.04 -4.12
C LYS A 8 -11.38 -2.53 -5.20
N GLU A 9 -10.84 -1.31 -5.04
CA GLU A 9 -9.80 -0.80 -5.93
C GLU A 9 -8.50 -1.61 -5.84
N VAL A 10 -8.09 -2.04 -4.63
CA VAL A 10 -6.95 -2.94 -4.44
C VAL A 10 -7.20 -4.29 -5.11
N ALA A 11 -8.36 -4.89 -4.92
CA ALA A 11 -8.71 -6.18 -5.51
C ALA A 11 -8.75 -6.14 -7.04
N ASN A 12 -9.04 -4.97 -7.61
CA ASN A 12 -8.99 -4.72 -9.06
C ASN A 12 -7.61 -4.26 -9.55
N SER A 13 -6.63 -4.07 -8.67
CA SER A 13 -5.30 -3.64 -9.06
C SER A 13 -4.56 -4.78 -9.73
N SER A 14 -4.11 -4.55 -10.95
CA SER A 14 -3.41 -5.55 -11.77
C SER A 14 -1.98 -5.82 -11.29
N GLU A 15 -1.40 -4.89 -10.52
CA GLU A 15 0.01 -4.93 -10.11
C GLU A 15 0.19 -4.43 -8.68
N PHE A 16 0.85 -5.26 -7.86
CA PHE A 16 1.24 -4.95 -6.49
C PHE A 16 2.76 -4.78 -6.42
N ILE A 17 3.22 -3.60 -6.04
CA ILE A 17 4.64 -3.26 -5.98
C ILE A 17 5.04 -3.11 -4.50
N GLU A 18 5.95 -3.96 -4.06
CA GLU A 18 6.56 -3.81 -2.74
C GLU A 18 7.48 -2.57 -2.73
N THR A 19 7.30 -1.72 -1.74
CA THR A 19 8.16 -0.56 -1.49
C THR A 19 8.91 -0.71 -0.17
N LYS A 20 10.12 -0.15 -0.13
CA LYS A 20 10.92 -0.01 1.10
C LYS A 20 10.53 1.21 1.93
N ASN A 21 9.65 2.08 1.40
CA ASN A 21 9.21 3.28 2.09
C ASN A 21 7.98 2.97 2.94
N TYR A 22 8.00 3.45 4.19
CA TYR A 22 6.94 3.18 5.16
C TYR A 22 5.70 4.09 5.02
N TYR A 23 5.91 5.34 4.55
CA TYR A 23 4.88 6.39 4.57
C TYR A 23 4.36 6.78 3.19
N PHE A 24 5.23 6.85 2.18
CA PHE A 24 4.83 7.16 0.82
C PHE A 24 5.81 6.59 -0.20
N GLN A 25 5.31 6.30 -1.40
CA GLN A 25 6.11 5.92 -2.57
C GLN A 25 5.92 6.97 -3.67
N THR A 26 7.01 7.50 -4.19
CA THR A 26 6.97 8.31 -5.41
C THR A 26 6.95 7.37 -6.62
N HIS A 27 5.94 7.51 -7.45
CA HIS A 27 5.73 6.70 -8.64
C HIS A 27 5.62 7.61 -9.87
N LEU A 28 6.43 7.33 -10.89
CA LEU A 28 6.31 7.99 -12.19
C LEU A 28 5.12 7.40 -12.96
N CYS A 29 4.01 8.12 -13.00
CA CYS A 29 2.79 7.74 -13.69
C CYS A 29 2.56 8.65 -14.90
N SER A 30 2.64 8.10 -16.12
CA SER A 30 2.39 8.84 -17.37
C SER A 30 3.17 10.17 -17.47
N ASN A 31 4.49 10.11 -17.23
CA ASN A 31 5.42 11.26 -17.16
C ASN A 31 5.19 12.26 -16.01
N ASP A 32 4.34 11.94 -15.05
CA ASP A 32 4.09 12.77 -13.87
C ASP A 32 4.53 12.05 -12.59
N ASN A 33 5.22 12.76 -11.69
CA ASN A 33 5.65 12.20 -10.42
C ASN A 33 4.49 12.25 -9.42
N VAL A 34 3.84 11.10 -9.21
CA VAL A 34 2.74 10.95 -8.27
C VAL A 34 3.28 10.46 -6.93
N LYS A 35 2.99 11.19 -5.86
CA LYS A 35 3.25 10.74 -4.50
C LYS A 35 2.08 9.90 -4.02
N VAL A 36 2.30 8.60 -3.84
CA VAL A 36 1.31 7.66 -3.30
C VAL A 36 1.55 7.50 -1.81
N MET A 37 0.57 7.87 -0.99
CA MET A 37 0.65 7.70 0.46
C MET A 37 0.16 6.30 0.87
N LEU A 38 0.89 5.66 1.76
CA LEU A 38 0.59 4.32 2.30
C LEU A 38 -0.30 4.46 3.54
N ASP A 39 -1.49 5.04 3.38
CA ASP A 39 -2.40 5.36 4.49
C ASP A 39 -3.19 4.15 4.99
N TYR A 40 -3.26 3.07 4.22
CA TYR A 40 -4.00 1.87 4.62
C TYR A 40 -3.09 0.94 5.38
N THR A 41 -3.53 0.53 6.56
CA THR A 41 -2.81 -0.43 7.39
C THR A 41 -3.70 -1.66 7.58
N LEU A 42 -3.21 -2.82 7.17
CA LEU A 42 -3.78 -4.12 7.45
C LEU A 42 -2.91 -4.81 8.50
N SER A 43 -3.44 -5.01 9.69
CA SER A 43 -2.82 -5.86 10.71
C SER A 43 -3.44 -7.25 10.64
N ASN A 44 -2.59 -8.28 10.61
CA ASN A 44 -3.05 -9.66 10.84
C ASN A 44 -2.78 -10.01 12.31
N ASP A 45 -3.85 -10.11 13.11
CA ASP A 45 -3.82 -10.47 14.54
C ASP A 45 -3.08 -11.78 14.85
N LYS A 46 -2.90 -12.67 13.86
CA LYS A 46 -2.23 -13.96 14.08
C LYS A 46 -0.70 -13.91 14.01
N ASP A 47 -0.14 -12.91 13.33
CA ASP A 47 1.28 -12.92 12.98
C ASP A 47 1.96 -11.56 13.17
N ASP A 48 1.30 -10.61 13.86
CA ASP A 48 1.75 -9.22 14.09
C ASP A 48 2.24 -8.51 12.79
N ASN A 49 1.84 -9.02 11.64
CA ASN A 49 2.26 -8.50 10.35
C ASN A 49 1.43 -7.27 10.06
N ILE A 50 2.11 -6.13 9.94
CA ILE A 50 1.50 -4.87 9.56
C ILE A 50 1.82 -4.64 8.08
N LEU A 51 0.79 -4.66 7.24
CA LEU A 51 0.91 -4.37 5.82
C LEU A 51 0.33 -2.99 5.54
N ARG A 52 1.20 -2.06 5.18
CA ARG A 52 0.79 -0.73 4.74
C ARG A 52 0.64 -0.73 3.24
N PHE A 53 -0.41 -0.10 2.71
CA PHE A 53 -0.57 0.01 1.26
C PHE A 53 -1.22 1.32 0.84
N GLY A 54 -0.99 1.70 -0.40
CA GLY A 54 -1.43 2.93 -1.02
C GLY A 54 -1.66 2.68 -2.51
N ILE A 55 -2.70 3.28 -3.06
CA ILE A 55 -3.06 3.11 -4.47
C ILE A 55 -2.77 4.41 -5.19
N CYS A 56 -2.09 4.32 -6.33
CA CYS A 56 -1.91 5.47 -7.20
C CYS A 56 -3.27 5.89 -7.78
N PRO A 57 -3.73 7.13 -7.54
CA PRO A 57 -5.03 7.60 -8.04
C PRO A 57 -5.08 7.77 -9.57
N LYS A 58 -3.92 7.76 -10.25
CA LYS A 58 -3.85 7.93 -11.71
C LYS A 58 -3.86 6.61 -12.49
N CYS A 59 -3.11 5.62 -12.04
CA CYS A 59 -2.96 4.34 -12.74
C CYS A 59 -3.55 3.13 -12.00
N GLY A 60 -4.04 3.31 -10.77
CA GLY A 60 -4.60 2.21 -9.96
C GLY A 60 -3.55 1.23 -9.45
N ARG A 61 -2.25 1.49 -9.64
CA ARG A 61 -1.18 0.63 -9.12
C ARG A 61 -1.16 0.65 -7.60
N CYS A 62 -1.10 -0.53 -7.00
CA CYS A 62 -1.01 -0.70 -5.57
C CYS A 62 0.45 -0.78 -5.15
N PHE A 63 0.86 0.09 -4.24
CA PHE A 63 2.16 0.04 -3.57
C PHE A 63 1.93 -0.41 -2.14
N TYR A 64 2.74 -1.35 -1.67
CA TYR A 64 2.62 -1.83 -0.30
C TYR A 64 3.98 -1.96 0.36
N HIS A 65 4.02 -1.71 1.66
CA HIS A 65 5.15 -1.90 2.53
C HIS A 65 4.77 -2.94 3.57
N LYS A 66 5.54 -4.02 3.62
CA LYS A 66 5.38 -5.04 4.64
C LYS A 66 6.32 -4.71 5.80
N ASP A 67 5.73 -4.30 6.90
CA ASP A 67 6.47 -4.14 8.15
C ASP A 67 6.56 -5.52 8.82
N TYR A 68 7.75 -6.09 8.80
CA TYR A 68 8.09 -7.31 9.51
C TYR A 68 8.77 -6.92 10.81
N GLU A 69 8.02 -6.58 11.83
CA GLU A 69 8.57 -6.55 13.19
C GLU A 69 7.59 -7.14 14.19
N SER A 70 7.72 -8.44 14.39
CA SER A 70 7.62 -9.03 15.71
C SER A 70 8.56 -10.23 15.82
N LYS A 71 9.84 -9.91 16.03
CA LYS A 71 10.68 -10.71 16.93
C LYS A 71 11.02 -9.87 18.15
N GLY A 72 10.02 -9.62 18.99
CA GLY A 72 10.21 -9.36 20.42
C GLY A 72 9.21 -10.27 21.14
N PHE A 73 9.55 -11.11 22.09
CA PHE A 73 10.62 -11.08 23.09
C PHE A 73 11.31 -12.45 23.24
#